data_AF-A0A821IPA4-F1
#
_entry.id   AF-A0A821IPA4-F1
#
_cell.length_a   1.000
_cell.length_b   1.000
_cell.length_c   1.000
_cell.angle_alpha   90.00
_cell.angle_beta   90.00
_cell.angle_gamma   90.00
#
_symmetry.space_group_name_H-M   'P 1'
#
loop_
_entity.id
_entity.type
_entity.pdbx_description
1 polymer ?
#
loop_
_entity_poly.entity_id
_entity_poly.type
_entity_poly.pdbx_seq_one_letter_code
_entity_poly.pdbx_strand_id
1 'polypeptide(L)'
;LDLTSRIDEISLDYSQRRACSSTRIINEKASRNGQIENGSYDVVPKAPSENGIDTKKRSYSVTRPTIRSAVPNSQLTTIIKRPSQSGRADQQIELYTNHFRINFSKQSNEIILYQFDVDVELLIRDGSWRSCKKDERLQVVKKILEQEHFPLVWYDEGKNLYSIENLTINYKKEYECELVHQRTERTNKFRFLIINLVKTYELKNIFDFIQKKISLRPHDPVRILETLFKQTQRSDMITIKNQSYPKHQRLDDLGDGRGLASGFYQAIVLGEHGPTLNINNTFCCFYQNYDLVDFLSCYLRHD
;
A
#
# COMPACT_ATOMS: atom_id res chain seq x y z
N LEU A 1 14.03 -16.24 -11.84
CA LEU A 1 12.84 -15.85 -12.62
C LEU A 1 13.38 -15.19 -13.87
N ASP A 2 13.53 -15.96 -14.94
CA ASP A 2 13.89 -15.44 -16.25
C ASP A 2 12.58 -15.05 -16.93
N LEU A 3 12.24 -13.76 -16.89
CA LEU A 3 10.96 -13.20 -17.33
C LEU A 3 11.05 -12.58 -18.74
N THR A 4 12.07 -12.96 -19.52
CA THR A 4 12.37 -12.35 -20.83
C THR A 4 11.59 -12.94 -22.00
N SER A 5 10.58 -13.79 -21.79
CA SER A 5 9.75 -14.29 -22.90
C SER A 5 8.30 -14.52 -22.51
N ARG A 6 7.46 -13.52 -22.81
CA ARG A 6 6.07 -13.64 -23.32
C ARG A 6 5.37 -12.29 -23.16
N ILE A 7 5.54 -11.44 -24.16
CA ILE A 7 4.54 -10.44 -24.51
C ILE A 7 3.95 -10.95 -25.82
N ASP A 8 2.88 -11.73 -25.71
CA ASP A 8 2.00 -12.03 -26.83
C ASP A 8 0.64 -11.40 -26.55
N GLU A 9 0.10 -10.83 -27.63
CA GLU A 9 -1.09 -10.01 -27.74
C GLU A 9 -2.30 -10.58 -27.00
N ILE A 10 -2.86 -9.77 -26.09
CA ILE A 10 -4.26 -9.93 -25.67
C ILE A 10 -4.95 -8.58 -25.84
N SER A 11 -5.62 -8.44 -26.97
CA SER A 11 -6.73 -7.52 -27.16
C SER A 11 -7.81 -7.85 -26.14
N LEU A 12 -8.12 -6.91 -25.24
CA LEU A 12 -9.21 -7.06 -24.26
C LEU A 12 -10.15 -5.87 -24.32
N ASP A 13 -11.33 -6.20 -24.84
CA ASP A 13 -12.57 -5.46 -24.87
C ASP A 13 -12.99 -5.06 -23.44
N TYR A 14 -12.86 -3.77 -23.13
CA TYR A 14 -13.34 -3.20 -21.87
C TYR A 14 -14.70 -2.54 -22.10
N SER A 15 -15.75 -3.36 -22.01
CA SER A 15 -17.12 -2.89 -21.87
C SER A 15 -17.83 -3.69 -20.79
N GLN A 16 -18.08 -3.06 -19.64
CA GLN A 16 -19.42 -2.88 -19.04
C GLN A 16 -19.37 -2.53 -17.53
N ARG A 17 -19.79 -1.28 -17.23
CA ARG A 17 -20.60 -0.80 -16.06
C ARG A 17 -19.96 -0.90 -14.65
N ARG A 18 -20.00 0.09 -13.73
CA ARG A 18 -20.94 1.20 -13.45
C ARG A 18 -20.24 2.48 -12.94
N ALA A 19 -20.92 3.60 -13.16
CA ALA A 19 -20.83 4.84 -12.38
C ALA A 19 -22.06 4.97 -11.45
N CYS A 20 -21.99 5.93 -10.51
CA CYS A 20 -22.96 6.33 -9.44
C CYS A 20 -22.63 5.73 -8.06
N SER A 21 -22.44 6.46 -6.95
CA SER A 21 -22.73 7.86 -6.62
C SER A 21 -21.79 8.35 -5.50
N SER A 22 -21.31 9.58 -5.62
CA SER A 22 -20.66 10.33 -4.54
C SER A 22 -21.73 10.91 -3.62
N THR A 23 -21.91 10.38 -2.43
CA THR A 23 -22.73 11.03 -1.39
C THR A 23 -21.86 11.94 -0.54
N ARG A 24 -22.09 13.26 -0.66
CA ARG A 24 -21.60 14.30 0.26
C ARG A 24 -22.14 14.01 1.67
N ILE A 25 -21.26 13.89 2.65
CA ILE A 25 -21.65 14.00 4.06
C ILE A 25 -21.83 15.48 4.37
N ILE A 26 -23.08 15.88 4.60
CA ILE A 26 -23.46 17.18 5.14
C ILE A 26 -23.21 17.10 6.65
N ASN A 27 -22.25 17.88 7.16
CA ASN A 27 -22.13 18.11 8.60
C ASN A 27 -23.09 19.24 8.99
N GLU A 28 -24.17 18.88 9.66
CA GLU A 28 -25.03 19.83 10.37
C GLU A 28 -24.28 20.48 11.53
N LYS A 29 -24.33 21.81 11.56
CA LYS A 29 -23.86 22.66 12.66
C LYS A 29 -24.88 22.63 13.79
N ALA A 30 -24.42 22.30 15.00
CA ALA A 30 -25.09 22.70 16.23
C ALA A 30 -24.60 24.09 16.64
N SER A 31 -25.57 25.00 16.79
CA SER A 31 -25.43 26.40 17.15
C SER A 31 -25.18 26.58 18.65
N ARG A 32 -24.17 27.39 19.04
CA ARG A 32 -24.16 28.14 20.30
C ARG A 32 -23.49 29.49 20.10
N ASN A 33 -24.29 30.54 20.33
CA ASN A 33 -23.94 31.96 20.32
C ASN A 33 -23.05 32.36 21.51
N GLY A 34 -22.20 33.35 21.29
CA GLY A 34 -21.50 34.13 22.33
C GLY A 34 -20.64 35.22 21.69
N GLN A 35 -21.02 36.48 21.90
CA GLN A 35 -20.54 37.73 21.27
C GLN A 35 -19.06 38.10 21.59
N ILE A 36 -18.29 38.62 20.62
CA ILE A 36 -17.81 40.03 20.42
C ILE A 36 -17.03 40.56 21.67
N GLU A 37 -15.73 40.92 21.66
CA GLU A 37 -15.13 42.14 21.08
C GLU A 37 -13.58 42.13 20.96
N ASN A 38 -13.11 43.01 20.07
CA ASN A 38 -11.75 43.30 19.60
C ASN A 38 -10.98 44.33 20.45
N GLY A 39 -9.66 44.42 20.24
CA GLY A 39 -8.82 45.63 20.46
C GLY A 39 -7.76 45.44 21.56
N SER A 40 -6.44 45.35 21.34
CA SER A 40 -5.43 46.07 20.54
C SER A 40 -4.78 47.26 21.26
N TYR A 41 -3.43 47.23 21.29
CA TYR A 41 -2.44 48.28 21.66
C TYR A 41 -2.39 48.65 23.17
N ASP A 42 -1.29 49.05 23.81
CA ASP A 42 0.16 49.01 23.57
C ASP A 42 0.81 49.52 24.88
N VAL A 43 2.06 49.12 25.11
CA VAL A 43 3.14 49.90 25.75
C VAL A 43 3.10 50.28 27.25
N VAL A 44 4.24 49.95 27.87
CA VAL A 44 4.76 50.16 29.22
C VAL A 44 5.01 51.64 29.58
N PRO A 45 4.98 52.01 30.88
CA PRO A 45 6.16 52.69 31.44
C PRO A 45 6.66 52.14 32.80
N LYS A 46 8.00 52.10 32.93
CA LYS A 46 8.85 52.10 34.16
C LYS A 46 8.63 53.43 34.93
N ALA A 47 8.85 53.65 36.23
CA ALA A 47 9.62 53.12 37.39
C ALA A 47 9.12 53.88 38.67
N PRO A 48 9.84 53.99 39.82
CA PRO A 48 10.43 53.02 40.76
C PRO A 48 9.94 53.18 42.25
N SER A 49 10.48 52.29 43.12
CA SER A 49 10.76 52.41 44.57
C SER A 49 9.59 52.51 45.59
N GLU A 50 9.44 51.51 46.47
CA GLU A 50 10.01 51.49 47.84
C GLU A 50 9.51 50.27 48.64
N ASN A 51 10.45 49.65 49.36
CA ASN A 51 10.33 48.99 50.68
C ASN A 51 9.15 48.04 50.99
N GLY A 52 9.51 46.77 51.21
CA GLY A 52 9.11 46.11 52.47
C GLY A 52 8.33 44.79 52.36
N ILE A 53 8.95 43.76 52.94
CA ILE A 53 8.33 42.64 53.66
C ILE A 53 7.96 41.40 52.82
N ASP A 54 8.95 40.50 52.79
CA ASP A 54 8.90 39.04 52.84
C ASP A 54 7.52 38.42 53.15
N THR A 55 6.92 37.79 52.14
CA THR A 55 6.10 36.58 52.34
C THR A 55 6.45 35.56 51.24
N LYS A 56 7.27 34.58 51.63
CA LYS A 56 7.64 33.42 50.80
C LYS A 56 6.39 32.62 50.40
N LYS A 57 5.82 32.90 49.23
CA LYS A 57 4.87 32.01 48.56
C LYS A 57 5.66 30.81 48.00
N ARG A 58 5.58 29.66 48.69
CA ARG A 58 5.98 28.36 48.16
C ARG A 58 5.20 28.07 46.88
N SER A 59 5.84 28.16 45.72
CA SER A 59 5.35 27.57 44.48
C SER A 59 5.50 26.05 44.59
N TYR A 60 4.41 25.35 44.85
CA TYR A 60 4.37 23.90 44.65
C TYR A 60 4.35 23.65 43.15
N SER A 61 5.52 23.36 42.57
CA SER A 61 5.60 22.73 41.25
C SER A 61 5.10 21.29 41.39
N VAL A 62 3.81 21.07 41.11
CA VAL A 62 3.27 19.73 40.90
C VAL A 62 3.86 19.22 39.58
N THR A 63 5.06 18.64 39.66
CA THR A 63 5.57 17.78 38.60
C THR A 63 4.65 16.57 38.57
N ARG A 64 3.68 16.57 37.66
CA ARG A 64 2.91 15.35 37.38
C ARG A 64 3.93 14.26 37.06
N PRO A 65 3.95 13.13 37.80
CA PRO A 65 4.84 12.04 37.45
C PRO A 65 4.48 11.61 36.03
N THR A 66 5.48 11.66 35.14
CA THR A 66 5.37 11.08 33.80
C THR A 66 4.91 9.65 33.99
N ILE A 67 3.73 9.31 33.46
CA ILE A 67 3.22 7.94 33.51
C ILE A 67 4.25 7.08 32.78
N ARG A 68 5.09 6.39 33.55
CA ARG A 68 5.97 5.36 33.00
C ARG A 68 5.04 4.23 32.60
N SER A 69 4.83 4.08 31.30
CA SER A 69 4.20 2.88 30.75
C SER A 69 4.90 1.67 31.36
N ALA A 70 4.15 0.79 32.01
CA ALA A 70 4.65 -0.50 32.48
C ALA A 70 5.02 -1.43 31.32
N VAL A 71 4.65 -1.04 30.08
CA VAL A 71 5.07 -1.70 28.86
C VAL A 71 6.38 -1.05 28.41
N PRO A 72 7.51 -1.77 28.41
CA PRO A 72 8.74 -1.31 27.78
C PRO A 72 8.44 -0.90 26.35
N ASN A 73 9.11 0.15 25.86
CA ASN A 73 9.06 0.49 24.43
C ASN A 73 9.33 -0.79 23.63
N SER A 74 8.36 -1.25 22.82
CA SER A 74 8.44 -2.50 22.05
C SER A 74 9.62 -2.56 21.08
N GLN A 75 10.29 -1.42 20.87
CA GLN A 75 11.54 -1.29 20.13
C GLN A 75 12.79 -1.82 20.89
N LEU A 76 12.69 -2.08 22.20
CA LEU A 76 13.80 -2.54 23.06
C LEU A 76 13.70 -4.01 23.48
N THR A 77 12.62 -4.71 23.13
CA THR A 77 12.48 -6.14 23.44
C THR A 77 13.21 -6.97 22.40
N THR A 78 14.35 -7.55 22.77
CA THR A 78 15.03 -8.55 21.94
C THR A 78 14.13 -9.78 21.81
N ILE A 79 13.80 -10.16 20.58
CA ILE A 79 13.04 -11.39 20.33
C ILE A 79 13.89 -12.56 20.83
N ILE A 80 13.32 -13.35 21.76
CA ILE A 80 13.99 -14.54 22.30
C ILE A 80 14.29 -15.50 21.14
N LYS A 81 15.56 -15.88 21.01
CA LYS A 81 15.99 -16.83 19.99
C LYS A 81 15.49 -18.23 20.34
N ARG A 82 15.21 -19.05 19.32
CA ARG A 82 14.86 -20.46 19.52
C ARG A 82 16.03 -21.16 20.27
N PRO A 83 15.78 -21.86 21.40
CA PRO A 83 16.83 -22.43 22.24
C PRO A 83 17.57 -23.61 21.60
N SER A 84 16.91 -24.38 20.74
CA SER A 84 17.50 -25.47 19.96
C SER A 84 17.02 -25.42 18.51
N GLN A 85 17.73 -26.06 17.57
CA GLN A 85 17.32 -26.10 16.17
C GLN A 85 16.04 -26.92 15.95
N SER A 86 15.89 -28.02 16.69
CA SER A 86 14.74 -28.92 16.65
C SER A 86 14.37 -29.44 18.04
N GLY A 87 13.12 -29.89 18.19
CA GLY A 87 12.70 -30.71 19.32
C GLY A 87 13.11 -32.17 19.10
N ARG A 88 13.35 -32.91 20.19
CA ARG A 88 13.55 -34.36 20.15
C ARG A 88 12.25 -35.03 20.57
N ALA A 89 11.58 -35.69 19.63
CA ALA A 89 10.42 -36.54 19.87
C ALA A 89 10.64 -37.84 19.09
N ASP A 90 10.30 -38.99 19.69
CA ASP A 90 10.69 -40.31 19.19
C ASP A 90 9.90 -40.76 17.96
N GLN A 91 8.75 -40.16 17.69
CA GLN A 91 7.93 -40.47 16.51
C GLN A 91 8.00 -39.33 15.49
N GLN A 92 8.50 -39.66 14.30
CA GLN A 92 8.52 -38.76 13.15
C GLN A 92 7.30 -39.02 12.27
N ILE A 93 6.74 -37.95 11.71
CA ILE A 93 5.66 -38.00 10.72
C ILE A 93 6.05 -37.15 9.53
N GLU A 94 5.70 -37.61 8.33
CA GLU A 94 5.84 -36.82 7.11
C GLU A 94 4.62 -35.92 6.96
N LEU A 95 4.85 -34.63 6.71
CA LEU A 95 3.79 -33.63 6.56
C LEU A 95 3.97 -32.88 5.25
N TYR A 96 2.88 -32.76 4.52
CA TYR A 96 2.78 -31.79 3.43
C TYR A 96 2.31 -30.46 4.00
N THR A 97 2.90 -29.37 3.49
CA THR A 97 2.51 -28.02 3.86
C THR A 97 2.16 -27.25 2.60
N ASN A 98 1.42 -26.18 2.77
CA ASN A 98 1.02 -25.27 1.71
C ASN A 98 2.11 -24.19 1.42
N HIS A 99 3.37 -24.54 1.65
CA HIS A 99 4.54 -23.69 1.44
C HIS A 99 5.32 -24.15 0.20
N PHE A 100 5.38 -23.30 -0.80
CA PHE A 100 6.08 -23.55 -2.06
C PHE A 100 7.46 -22.89 -2.03
N ARG A 101 8.53 -23.64 -2.28
CA ARG A 101 9.89 -23.10 -2.22
C ARG A 101 10.15 -22.06 -3.31
N ILE A 102 10.69 -20.91 -2.93
CA ILE A 102 11.14 -19.88 -3.87
C ILE A 102 12.62 -20.11 -4.18
N ASN A 103 12.93 -20.35 -5.45
CA ASN A 103 14.30 -20.52 -5.92
C ASN A 103 14.78 -19.21 -6.57
N PHE A 104 15.74 -18.56 -5.91
CA PHE A 104 16.44 -17.41 -6.46
C PHE A 104 17.61 -17.86 -7.35
N SER A 105 17.89 -17.11 -8.42
CA SER A 105 19.09 -17.34 -9.24
C SER A 105 20.34 -16.94 -8.45
N LYS A 106 21.52 -17.48 -8.82
CA LYS A 106 22.79 -17.11 -8.16
C LYS A 106 23.06 -15.60 -8.24
N GLN A 107 22.68 -14.98 -9.35
CA GLN A 107 22.78 -13.52 -9.58
C GLN A 107 21.87 -12.70 -8.68
N SER A 108 20.85 -13.31 -8.04
CA SER A 108 19.90 -12.58 -7.18
C SER A 108 20.56 -11.93 -5.96
N ASN A 109 21.74 -12.41 -5.55
CA ASN A 109 22.50 -11.82 -4.44
C ASN A 109 23.07 -10.43 -4.77
N GLU A 110 23.20 -10.10 -6.06
CA GLU A 110 23.78 -8.84 -6.54
C GLU A 110 22.70 -7.82 -6.92
N ILE A 111 21.42 -8.22 -6.88
CA ILE A 111 20.30 -7.35 -7.24
C ILE A 111 20.10 -6.30 -6.15
N ILE A 112 20.15 -5.04 -6.59
CA ILE A 112 19.75 -3.86 -5.82
C ILE A 112 18.40 -3.40 -6.35
N LEU A 113 17.43 -3.23 -5.45
CA LEU A 113 16.13 -2.66 -5.76
C LEU A 113 16.14 -1.17 -5.41
N TYR A 114 15.77 -0.33 -6.36
CA TYR A 114 15.72 1.11 -6.22
C TYR A 114 14.27 1.55 -6.08
N GLN A 115 13.91 2.19 -4.96
CA GLN A 115 12.58 2.78 -4.73
C GLN A 115 12.60 4.26 -5.11
N PHE A 116 11.66 4.67 -5.95
CA PHE A 116 11.44 6.04 -6.39
C PHE A 116 10.08 6.55 -5.90
N ASP A 117 10.04 7.83 -5.55
CA ASP A 117 8.77 8.55 -5.42
C ASP A 117 8.31 8.98 -6.82
N VAL A 118 7.05 8.75 -7.11
CA VAL A 118 6.44 9.03 -8.41
C VAL A 118 5.08 9.68 -8.25
N ASP A 119 4.71 10.50 -9.22
CA ASP A 119 3.35 11.00 -9.34
C ASP A 119 2.85 10.91 -10.79
N VAL A 120 1.54 10.90 -10.92
CA VAL A 120 0.86 10.95 -12.22
C VAL A 120 -0.15 12.06 -12.15
N GLU A 121 -0.08 12.96 -13.12
CA GLU A 121 -0.92 14.14 -13.17
C GLU A 121 -1.67 14.22 -14.50
N LEU A 122 -2.88 14.76 -14.44
CA LEU A 122 -3.79 14.98 -15.55
C LEU A 122 -3.78 16.47 -15.88
N LEU A 123 -3.62 16.80 -17.16
CA LEU A 123 -3.81 18.14 -17.67
C LEU A 123 -5.31 18.46 -17.69
N ILE A 124 -5.73 19.47 -16.93
CA ILE A 124 -7.10 19.96 -16.92
C ILE A 124 -7.27 21.16 -17.86
N ARG A 125 -8.54 21.52 -18.15
CA ARG A 125 -8.91 22.48 -19.20
C ARG A 125 -8.37 23.89 -19.00
N ASP A 126 -8.08 24.28 -17.76
CA ASP A 126 -7.48 25.56 -17.42
C ASP A 126 -5.95 25.59 -17.65
N GLY A 127 -5.38 24.49 -18.17
CA GLY A 127 -3.96 24.34 -18.42
C GLY A 127 -3.15 23.91 -17.18
N SER A 128 -3.80 23.73 -16.03
CA SER A 128 -3.12 23.27 -14.81
C SER A 128 -3.04 21.75 -14.72
N TRP A 129 -2.15 21.26 -13.87
CA TRP A 129 -1.95 19.83 -13.63
C TRP A 129 -2.59 19.42 -12.31
N ARG A 130 -3.28 18.28 -12.32
CA ARG A 130 -3.92 17.70 -11.12
C ARG A 130 -3.49 16.26 -10.94
N SER A 131 -3.12 15.88 -9.73
CA SER A 131 -2.83 14.47 -9.41
C SER A 131 -4.01 13.55 -9.78
N CYS A 132 -3.69 12.41 -10.39
CA CYS A 132 -4.66 11.46 -10.93
C CYS A 132 -5.26 10.56 -9.86
N LYS A 133 -6.44 10.00 -10.15
CA LYS A 133 -7.04 8.96 -9.32
C LYS A 133 -6.29 7.65 -9.49
N LYS A 134 -6.32 6.80 -8.44
CA LYS A 134 -5.57 5.53 -8.37
C LYS A 134 -5.66 4.68 -9.66
N ASP A 135 -6.86 4.51 -10.20
CA ASP A 135 -7.08 3.67 -11.38
C ASP A 135 -6.48 4.25 -12.68
N GLU A 136 -6.47 5.59 -12.81
CA GLU A 136 -5.88 6.30 -13.95
C GLU A 136 -4.36 6.19 -13.91
N ARG A 137 -3.75 6.32 -12.71
CA ARG A 137 -2.29 6.27 -12.55
C ARG A 137 -1.69 5.02 -13.14
N LEU A 138 -2.29 3.87 -12.83
CA LEU A 138 -1.78 2.59 -13.30
C LEU A 138 -1.80 2.49 -14.83
N GLN A 139 -2.87 2.97 -15.47
CA GLN A 139 -2.97 2.93 -16.94
C GLN A 139 -1.90 3.81 -17.59
N VAL A 140 -1.69 5.01 -17.05
CA VAL A 140 -0.65 5.94 -17.51
C VAL A 140 0.75 5.33 -17.33
N VAL A 141 1.05 4.80 -16.14
CA VAL A 141 2.34 4.18 -15.85
C VAL A 141 2.58 3.02 -16.80
N LYS A 142 1.62 2.10 -16.97
CA LYS A 142 1.78 0.97 -17.92
C LYS A 142 2.08 1.44 -19.33
N LYS A 143 1.29 2.40 -19.84
CA LYS A 143 1.49 2.94 -21.19
C LYS A 143 2.88 3.54 -21.38
N ILE A 144 3.37 4.28 -20.39
CA ILE A 144 4.69 4.91 -20.47
C ILE A 144 5.81 3.88 -20.34
N LEU A 145 5.68 2.90 -19.44
CA LEU A 145 6.65 1.81 -19.32
C LEU A 145 6.78 1.01 -20.63
N GLU A 146 5.65 0.77 -21.32
CA GLU A 146 5.60 0.12 -22.64
C GLU A 146 6.22 0.98 -23.74
N GLN A 147 5.93 2.29 -23.78
CA GLN A 147 6.43 3.21 -24.82
C GLN A 147 7.94 3.48 -24.70
N GLU A 148 8.42 3.68 -23.49
CA GLU A 148 9.79 4.16 -23.22
C GLU A 148 10.75 3.00 -22.91
N HIS A 149 10.30 1.75 -23.02
CA HIS A 149 11.11 0.54 -22.82
C HIS A 149 11.88 0.56 -21.50
N PHE A 150 11.18 0.90 -20.41
CA PHE A 150 11.76 0.89 -19.07
C PHE A 150 12.36 -0.48 -18.73
N PRO A 151 13.34 -0.55 -17.82
CA PRO A 151 13.84 -1.82 -17.34
C PRO A 151 12.75 -2.52 -16.52
N LEU A 152 13.05 -3.67 -15.93
CA LEU A 152 12.07 -4.33 -15.06
C LEU A 152 11.67 -3.37 -13.92
N VAL A 153 10.42 -2.93 -13.96
CA VAL A 153 9.86 -1.92 -13.06
C VAL A 153 8.52 -2.40 -12.51
N TRP A 154 8.27 -2.10 -11.24
CA TRP A 154 7.03 -2.44 -10.53
C TRP A 154 6.47 -1.23 -9.79
N TYR A 155 5.15 -1.06 -9.86
CA TYR A 155 4.44 0.10 -9.33
C TYR A 155 3.47 -0.35 -8.24
N ASP A 156 3.54 0.30 -7.06
CA ASP A 156 2.72 -0.07 -5.90
C ASP A 156 1.28 0.48 -5.94
N GLU A 157 0.88 1.10 -7.06
CA GLU A 157 -0.41 1.78 -7.25
C GLU A 157 -0.62 3.00 -6.35
N GLY A 158 0.42 3.45 -5.67
CA GLY A 158 0.42 4.63 -4.83
C GLY A 158 1.34 5.68 -5.44
N LYS A 159 2.43 5.94 -4.72
CA LYS A 159 3.47 6.90 -5.11
C LYS A 159 4.84 6.24 -5.18
N ASN A 160 4.92 4.91 -5.07
CA ASN A 160 6.21 4.23 -5.13
C ASN A 160 6.33 3.43 -6.41
N LEU A 161 7.41 3.69 -7.12
CA LEU A 161 7.89 2.85 -8.19
C LEU A 161 9.15 2.15 -7.70
N TYR A 162 9.38 0.91 -8.09
CA TYR A 162 10.68 0.32 -7.88
C TYR A 162 11.22 -0.40 -9.12
N SER A 163 12.54 -0.45 -9.20
CA SER A 163 13.29 -0.86 -10.37
C SER A 163 14.55 -1.62 -9.96
N ILE A 164 15.08 -2.45 -10.86
CA ILE A 164 16.41 -3.06 -10.73
C ILE A 164 17.54 -2.12 -11.16
N GLU A 165 17.20 -0.98 -11.77
CA GLU A 165 18.14 0.04 -12.24
C GLU A 165 17.84 1.41 -11.64
N ASN A 166 18.87 2.25 -11.57
CA ASN A 166 18.69 3.62 -11.13
C ASN A 166 18.10 4.51 -12.24
N LEU A 167 16.78 4.72 -12.18
CA LEU A 167 16.04 5.51 -13.16
C LEU A 167 16.47 6.99 -13.22
N THR A 168 17.04 7.57 -12.15
CA THR A 168 17.42 9.00 -12.20
C THR A 168 18.67 9.30 -13.02
N ILE A 169 19.41 8.26 -13.46
CA ILE A 169 20.65 8.42 -14.23
C ILE A 169 20.36 8.29 -15.73
N ASN A 170 19.64 7.25 -16.12
CA ASN A 170 19.47 6.86 -17.53
C ASN A 170 18.14 7.30 -18.14
N TYR A 171 17.20 7.77 -17.32
CA TYR A 171 15.82 8.06 -17.75
C TYR A 171 15.45 9.52 -17.47
N LYS A 172 14.52 10.05 -18.26
CA LYS A 172 13.94 11.39 -18.05
C LYS A 172 13.18 11.43 -16.73
N LYS A 173 13.05 12.63 -16.16
CA LYS A 173 12.24 12.86 -14.95
C LYS A 173 10.75 12.96 -15.23
N GLU A 174 10.37 13.30 -16.46
CA GLU A 174 8.99 13.55 -16.86
C GLU A 174 8.72 12.92 -18.22
N TYR A 175 7.57 12.26 -18.31
CA TYR A 175 7.05 11.63 -19.51
C TYR A 175 5.60 12.06 -19.69
N GLU A 176 5.17 12.23 -20.92
CA GLU A 176 3.78 12.58 -21.24
C GLU A 176 3.16 11.49 -22.10
N CYS A 177 1.88 11.20 -21.87
CA CYS A 177 1.11 10.36 -22.75
C CYS A 177 -0.35 10.82 -22.81
N GLU A 178 -1.06 10.38 -23.85
CA GLU A 178 -2.48 10.64 -24.01
C GLU A 178 -3.27 9.35 -23.86
N LEU A 179 -4.34 9.35 -23.08
CA LEU A 179 -5.28 8.23 -23.00
C LEU A 179 -6.65 8.67 -23.48
N VAL A 180 -7.25 7.84 -24.35
CA VAL A 180 -8.63 8.04 -24.82
C VAL A 180 -9.56 7.36 -23.82
N HIS A 181 -10.46 8.13 -23.22
CA HIS A 181 -11.48 7.56 -22.35
C HIS A 181 -12.52 6.82 -23.18
N GLN A 182 -12.50 5.48 -23.11
CA GLN A 182 -13.36 4.57 -23.90
C GLN A 182 -14.85 4.96 -23.96
N ARG A 183 -15.43 5.52 -22.89
CA ARG A 183 -16.86 5.89 -22.85
C ARG A 183 -17.17 7.25 -23.46
N THR A 184 -16.27 8.20 -23.30
CA THR A 184 -16.54 9.60 -23.69
C THR A 184 -15.79 10.01 -24.95
N GLU A 185 -14.92 9.13 -25.45
CA GLU A 185 -13.99 9.35 -26.57
C GLU A 185 -13.08 10.57 -26.38
N ARG A 186 -13.04 11.12 -25.15
CA ARG A 186 -12.21 12.25 -24.81
C ARG A 186 -10.78 11.80 -24.63
N THR A 187 -9.88 12.42 -25.36
CA THR A 187 -8.44 12.31 -25.14
C THR A 187 -8.05 13.20 -23.96
N ASN A 188 -7.43 12.58 -22.97
CA ASN A 188 -6.87 13.26 -21.80
C ASN A 188 -5.35 13.15 -21.87
N LYS A 189 -4.65 14.25 -21.61
CA LYS A 189 -3.20 14.30 -21.55
C LYS A 189 -2.72 14.11 -20.11
N PHE A 190 -1.76 13.21 -19.93
CA PHE A 190 -1.19 12.87 -18.64
C PHE A 190 0.30 13.07 -18.65
N ARG A 191 0.86 13.31 -17.47
CA ARG A 191 2.29 13.21 -17.24
C ARG A 191 2.62 12.27 -16.09
N PHE A 192 3.72 11.55 -16.24
CA PHE A 192 4.32 10.69 -15.23
C PHE A 192 5.65 11.30 -14.79
N LEU A 193 5.81 11.45 -13.49
CA LEU A 193 6.94 12.11 -12.87
C LEU A 193 7.73 11.10 -12.03
N ILE A 194 9.02 11.00 -12.30
CA ILE A 194 10.01 10.35 -11.42
C ILE A 194 10.62 11.46 -10.57
N ILE A 195 10.13 11.60 -9.34
CA ILE A 195 10.44 12.74 -8.48
C ILE A 195 11.86 12.61 -7.93
N ASN A 196 12.13 11.52 -7.20
CA ASN A 196 13.44 11.26 -6.61
C ASN A 196 13.63 9.77 -6.29
N LEU A 197 14.90 9.36 -6.23
CA LEU A 197 15.30 8.11 -5.59
C LEU A 197 15.14 8.27 -4.08
N VAL A 198 14.30 7.43 -3.47
CA VAL A 198 13.97 7.46 -2.04
C VAL A 198 14.92 6.57 -1.25
N LYS A 199 15.10 5.33 -1.72
CA LYS A 199 15.86 4.31 -0.98
C LYS A 199 16.33 3.19 -1.90
N THR A 200 17.41 2.52 -1.50
CA THR A 200 17.90 1.30 -2.14
C THR A 200 17.80 0.12 -1.19
N TYR A 201 17.62 -1.07 -1.75
CA TYR A 201 17.45 -2.31 -1.02
C TYR A 201 18.26 -3.42 -1.66
N GLU A 202 19.21 -3.96 -0.91
CA GLU A 202 19.95 -5.14 -1.35
C GLU A 202 19.12 -6.39 -1.12
N LEU A 203 18.85 -7.14 -2.20
CA LEU A 203 18.12 -8.40 -2.10
C LEU A 203 18.92 -9.46 -1.33
N LYS A 204 20.25 -9.30 -1.31
CA LYS A 204 21.21 -10.04 -0.47
C LYS A 204 20.75 -10.18 0.99
N ASN A 205 20.11 -9.15 1.54
CA ASN A 205 19.64 -9.14 2.93
C ASN A 205 18.65 -10.27 3.23
N ILE A 206 17.85 -10.72 2.24
CA ILE A 206 16.98 -11.89 2.40
C ILE A 206 17.81 -13.14 2.66
N PHE A 207 18.87 -13.34 1.90
CA PHE A 207 19.75 -14.50 2.02
C PHE A 207 20.59 -14.45 3.30
N ASP A 208 21.14 -13.29 3.62
CA ASP A 208 21.91 -13.10 4.85
C ASP A 208 21.02 -13.33 6.09
N PHE A 209 19.73 -12.98 6.05
CA PHE A 209 18.78 -13.28 7.11
C PHE A 209 18.52 -14.79 7.24
N ILE A 210 18.25 -15.48 6.12
CA ILE A 210 18.02 -16.94 6.10
C ILE A 210 19.25 -17.68 6.63
N GLN A 211 20.46 -17.24 6.26
CA GLN A 211 21.74 -17.79 6.71
C GLN A 211 22.12 -17.36 8.13
N LYS A 212 21.24 -16.64 8.84
CA LYS A 212 21.45 -16.15 10.21
C LYS A 212 22.66 -15.22 10.36
N LYS A 213 23.13 -14.58 9.28
CA LYS A 213 24.18 -13.55 9.29
C LYS A 213 23.67 -12.22 9.82
N ILE A 214 22.40 -11.91 9.55
CA ILE A 214 21.70 -10.77 10.15
C ILE A 214 20.53 -11.26 11.00
N SER A 215 20.27 -10.56 12.11
CA SER A 215 19.19 -10.90 13.05
C SER A 215 17.87 -10.22 12.71
N LEU A 216 17.92 -9.05 12.08
CA LEU A 216 16.74 -8.27 11.73
C LEU A 216 16.13 -8.80 10.44
N ARG A 217 14.81 -9.05 10.46
CA ARG A 217 14.07 -9.50 9.29
C ARG A 217 14.02 -8.38 8.23
N PRO A 218 14.40 -8.67 6.96
CA PRO A 218 14.35 -7.68 5.88
C PRO A 218 12.91 -7.49 5.39
N HIS A 219 12.13 -6.68 6.13
CA HIS A 219 10.72 -6.44 5.84
C HIS A 219 10.48 -5.78 4.48
N ASP A 220 11.23 -4.73 4.16
CA ASP A 220 11.03 -3.96 2.93
C ASP A 220 11.29 -4.80 1.66
N PRO A 221 12.45 -5.49 1.49
CA PRO A 221 12.67 -6.34 0.31
C PRO A 221 11.60 -7.43 0.14
N VAL A 222 11.17 -8.06 1.23
CA VAL A 222 10.11 -9.08 1.19
C VAL A 222 8.79 -8.48 0.71
N ARG A 223 8.40 -7.33 1.26
CA ARG A 223 7.17 -6.63 0.87
C ARG A 223 7.21 -6.19 -0.60
N ILE A 224 8.37 -5.74 -1.08
CA ILE A 224 8.56 -5.35 -2.48
C ILE A 224 8.30 -6.54 -3.41
N LEU A 225 8.87 -7.71 -3.10
CA LEU A 225 8.62 -8.94 -3.86
C LEU A 225 7.14 -9.37 -3.82
N GLU A 226 6.48 -9.23 -2.66
CA GLU A 226 5.04 -9.50 -2.55
C GLU A 226 4.20 -8.56 -3.43
N THR A 227 4.57 -7.28 -3.53
CA THR A 227 3.90 -6.32 -4.42
C THR A 227 4.09 -6.72 -5.89
N LEU A 228 5.27 -7.18 -6.27
CA LEU A 228 5.54 -7.67 -7.63
C LEU A 228 4.60 -8.83 -8.00
N PHE A 229 4.43 -9.83 -7.13
CA PHE A 229 3.49 -10.94 -7.38
C PHE A 229 2.03 -10.48 -7.49
N LYS A 230 1.63 -9.46 -6.74
CA LYS A 230 0.26 -8.90 -6.84
C LYS A 230 0.07 -8.14 -8.15
N GLN A 231 1.09 -7.43 -8.61
CA GLN A 231 1.00 -6.66 -9.85
C GLN A 231 0.78 -7.56 -11.08
N THR A 232 1.43 -8.72 -11.13
CA THR A 232 1.26 -9.67 -12.25
C THR A 232 -0.13 -10.29 -12.30
N GLN A 233 -0.82 -10.41 -11.17
CA GLN A 233 -2.16 -11.02 -11.07
C GLN A 233 -3.30 -10.01 -11.29
N ARG A 234 -2.99 -8.72 -11.35
CA ARG A 234 -4.00 -7.64 -11.24
C ARG A 234 -4.96 -7.55 -12.42
N SER A 235 -4.56 -7.98 -13.62
CA SER A 235 -5.47 -8.02 -14.79
C SER A 235 -6.73 -8.82 -14.46
N ASP A 236 -6.56 -9.94 -13.77
CA ASP A 236 -7.59 -10.98 -13.67
C ASP A 236 -8.11 -11.18 -12.24
N MET A 237 -7.47 -10.56 -11.24
CA MET A 237 -7.78 -10.74 -9.82
C MET A 237 -8.15 -9.44 -9.11
N ILE A 238 -9.08 -9.53 -8.16
CA ILE A 238 -9.35 -8.55 -7.11
C ILE A 238 -8.46 -8.88 -5.92
N THR A 239 -7.53 -8.00 -5.57
CA THR A 239 -6.59 -8.21 -4.48
C THR A 239 -6.94 -7.34 -3.27
N ILE A 240 -7.24 -7.97 -2.14
CA ILE A 240 -7.50 -7.32 -0.85
C ILE A 240 -6.39 -7.75 0.12
N LYS A 241 -5.49 -6.82 0.43
CA LYS A 241 -4.28 -7.09 1.23
C LYS A 241 -3.41 -8.19 0.58
N ASN A 242 -3.44 -9.40 1.14
CA ASN A 242 -2.69 -10.58 0.68
C ASN A 242 -3.62 -11.67 0.12
N GLN A 243 -4.89 -11.36 -0.05
CA GLN A 243 -5.89 -12.28 -0.60
C GLN A 243 -6.25 -11.85 -2.01
N SER A 244 -6.31 -12.81 -2.92
CA SER A 244 -6.62 -12.60 -4.34
C SER A 244 -7.83 -13.43 -4.73
N TYR A 245 -8.78 -12.82 -5.42
CA TYR A 245 -10.04 -13.43 -5.86
C TYR A 245 -10.21 -13.19 -7.37
N PRO A 246 -10.45 -14.22 -8.21
CA PRO A 246 -10.68 -14.00 -9.63
C PRO A 246 -11.86 -13.04 -9.87
N LYS A 247 -11.67 -12.05 -10.76
CA LYS A 247 -12.67 -11.00 -11.05
C LYS A 247 -13.95 -11.55 -11.67
N HIS A 248 -13.81 -12.54 -12.54
CA HIS A 248 -14.89 -13.08 -13.36
C HIS A 248 -15.41 -14.43 -12.84
N GLN A 249 -15.11 -14.77 -11.58
CA GLN A 249 -15.67 -15.98 -10.99
C GLN A 249 -17.18 -15.82 -10.78
N ARG A 250 -17.89 -16.94 -10.92
CA ARG A 250 -19.26 -17.05 -10.40
C ARG A 250 -19.19 -17.11 -8.88
N LEU A 251 -20.01 -16.31 -8.21
CA LEU A 251 -20.14 -16.36 -6.76
C LEU A 251 -21.16 -17.42 -6.36
N ASP A 252 -20.90 -18.14 -5.27
CA ASP A 252 -21.89 -19.04 -4.68
C ASP A 252 -22.93 -18.19 -3.95
N ASP A 253 -24.21 -18.35 -4.30
CA ASP A 253 -25.28 -17.51 -3.76
C ASP A 253 -25.44 -17.70 -2.25
N LEU A 254 -25.41 -16.60 -1.51
CA LEU A 254 -25.63 -16.56 -0.05
C LEU A 254 -26.97 -15.90 0.32
N GLY A 255 -27.77 -15.46 -0.66
CA GLY A 255 -28.96 -14.62 -0.45
C GLY A 255 -28.64 -13.12 -0.36
N ASP A 256 -29.68 -12.29 -0.28
CA ASP A 256 -29.60 -10.82 -0.07
C ASP A 256 -28.66 -10.06 -1.02
N GLY A 257 -28.53 -10.52 -2.26
CA GLY A 257 -27.63 -9.91 -3.23
C GLY A 257 -26.14 -10.14 -2.97
N ARG A 258 -25.81 -11.11 -2.11
CA ARG A 258 -24.44 -11.47 -1.74
C ARG A 258 -24.07 -12.84 -2.31
N GLY A 259 -22.78 -13.04 -2.49
CA GLY A 259 -22.24 -14.34 -2.86
C GLY A 259 -20.85 -14.57 -2.30
N LEU A 260 -20.51 -15.84 -2.10
CA LEU A 260 -19.20 -16.28 -1.65
C LEU A 260 -18.25 -16.35 -2.85
N ALA A 261 -17.15 -15.63 -2.78
CA ALA A 261 -16.02 -15.80 -3.68
C ALA A 261 -15.01 -16.76 -3.07
N SER A 262 -14.47 -17.64 -3.91
CA SER A 262 -13.27 -18.41 -3.59
C SER A 262 -12.03 -17.67 -4.11
N GLY A 263 -10.95 -17.77 -3.36
CA GLY A 263 -9.68 -17.14 -3.69
C GLY A 263 -8.55 -17.77 -2.90
N PHE A 264 -7.43 -17.08 -2.87
CA PHE A 264 -6.26 -17.53 -2.13
C PHE A 264 -5.56 -16.40 -1.41
N TYR A 265 -5.04 -16.70 -0.22
CA TYR A 265 -4.03 -15.95 0.47
C TYR A 265 -2.65 -16.28 -0.11
N GLN A 266 -1.79 -15.28 -0.27
CA GLN A 266 -0.38 -15.46 -0.62
C GLN A 266 0.52 -14.57 0.25
N ALA A 267 1.62 -15.13 0.76
CA ALA A 267 2.67 -14.36 1.44
C ALA A 267 4.03 -15.05 1.36
N ILE A 268 5.09 -14.25 1.40
CA ILE A 268 6.47 -14.76 1.45
C ILE A 268 6.86 -14.98 2.91
N VAL A 269 7.24 -16.21 3.23
CA VAL A 269 7.72 -16.62 4.55
C VAL A 269 9.20 -16.97 4.47
N LEU A 270 10.01 -16.29 5.28
CA LEU A 270 11.43 -16.60 5.43
C LEU A 270 11.59 -17.66 6.52
N GLY A 271 11.83 -18.92 6.11
CA GLY A 271 12.05 -20.06 7.01
C GLY A 271 13.51 -20.49 7.06
N GLU A 272 13.83 -21.46 7.93
CA GLU A 272 15.20 -21.98 8.09
C GLU A 272 15.72 -22.70 6.84
N HIS A 273 14.82 -23.30 6.05
CA HIS A 273 15.17 -23.96 4.78
C HIS A 273 15.11 -23.05 3.56
N GLY A 274 14.93 -21.75 3.79
CA GLY A 274 14.85 -20.75 2.74
C GLY A 274 13.51 -20.04 2.65
N PRO A 275 13.34 -19.21 1.62
CA PRO A 275 12.13 -18.46 1.38
C PRO A 275 11.07 -19.37 0.74
N THR A 276 9.84 -19.24 1.21
CA THR A 276 8.69 -19.98 0.69
C THR A 276 7.55 -19.02 0.39
N LEU A 277 6.76 -19.33 -0.63
CA LEU A 277 5.47 -18.72 -0.90
C LEU A 277 4.41 -19.58 -0.21
N ASN A 278 3.82 -19.06 0.86
CA ASN A 278 2.67 -19.68 1.52
C ASN A 278 1.41 -19.34 0.73
N ILE A 279 0.66 -20.37 0.29
CA ILE A 279 -0.61 -20.20 -0.41
C ILE A 279 -1.70 -20.93 0.37
N ASN A 280 -2.78 -20.26 0.73
CA ASN A 280 -3.91 -20.91 1.40
C ASN A 280 -5.24 -20.51 0.74
N ASN A 281 -6.24 -21.38 0.76
CA ASN A 281 -7.57 -21.03 0.27
C ASN A 281 -8.21 -19.98 1.18
N THR A 282 -8.90 -19.03 0.57
CA THR A 282 -9.68 -18.02 1.29
C THR A 282 -11.04 -17.86 0.67
N PHE A 283 -12.03 -17.57 1.51
CA PHE A 283 -13.38 -17.27 1.08
C PHE A 283 -13.77 -15.89 1.59
N CYS A 284 -14.43 -15.10 0.75
CA CYS A 284 -14.90 -13.78 1.12
C CYS A 284 -16.25 -13.49 0.48
N CYS A 285 -17.08 -12.72 1.18
CA CYS A 285 -18.37 -12.30 0.67
C CYS A 285 -18.21 -11.08 -0.24
N PHE A 286 -18.73 -11.17 -1.46
CA PHE A 286 -18.87 -10.05 -2.38
C PHE A 286 -20.35 -9.82 -2.70
N TYR A 287 -20.67 -8.63 -3.19
CA TYR A 287 -21.99 -8.41 -3.79
C TYR A 287 -22.05 -9.07 -5.16
N GLN A 288 -23.18 -9.71 -5.44
CA GLN A 288 -23.45 -10.23 -6.77
C GLN A 288 -23.56 -9.06 -7.77
N ASN A 289 -23.19 -9.33 -9.01
CA ASN A 289 -23.31 -8.36 -10.09
C ASN A 289 -24.76 -8.27 -10.58
N TYR A 290 -25.64 -7.76 -9.72
CA TYR A 290 -27.04 -7.52 -10.05
C TYR A 290 -27.24 -6.11 -10.58
N ASP A 291 -28.19 -5.98 -11.52
CA ASP A 291 -28.77 -4.68 -11.82
C ASP A 291 -29.44 -4.05 -10.59
N LEU A 292 -29.63 -2.72 -10.59
CA LEU A 292 -30.16 -2.06 -9.40
C LEU A 292 -31.57 -2.56 -9.07
N VAL A 293 -32.37 -2.88 -10.09
CA VAL A 293 -33.75 -3.34 -9.94
C VAL A 293 -33.76 -4.77 -9.40
N ASP A 294 -32.89 -5.64 -9.91
CA ASP A 294 -32.69 -7.00 -9.42
C ASP A 294 -32.20 -7.00 -7.98
N PHE A 295 -31.21 -6.16 -7.67
CA PHE A 295 -30.68 -6.03 -6.31
C PHE A 295 -31.78 -5.59 -5.33
N LEU A 296 -32.53 -4.54 -5.68
CA LEU A 296 -33.64 -4.06 -4.85
C LEU A 296 -34.76 -5.10 -4.74
N SER A 297 -35.04 -5.84 -5.82
CA SER A 297 -36.04 -6.91 -5.80
C SER A 297 -35.62 -8.07 -4.89
N CYS A 298 -34.34 -8.45 -4.91
CA CYS A 298 -33.83 -9.48 -4.00
C CYS A 298 -33.78 -9.00 -2.54
N TYR A 299 -33.45 -7.73 -2.30
CA TYR A 299 -33.25 -7.18 -0.96
C TYR A 299 -34.57 -6.78 -0.28
N LEU A 300 -35.52 -6.19 -1.03
CA LEU A 300 -36.78 -5.64 -0.49
C LEU A 300 -37.93 -6.66 -0.47
N ARG A 301 -37.78 -7.85 -1.08
CA ARG A 301 -38.78 -8.92 -0.99
C ARG A 301 -38.81 -9.66 0.35
N HIS A 302 -37.89 -9.32 1.25
CA HIS A 302 -37.77 -9.93 2.58
C HIS A 302 -38.28 -9.06 3.74
N ASP A 303 -38.87 -7.90 3.45
CA ASP A 303 -39.66 -7.08 4.40
C ASP A 303 -41.17 -7.22 4.11
#